data_AF-A0A662C458-F1
#
_entry.id   AF-A0A662C458-F1
#
_cell.length_a   1.000
_cell.length_b   1.000
_cell.length_c   1.000
_cell.angle_alpha   90.00
_cell.angle_beta   90.00
_cell.angle_gamma   90.00
#
_symmetry.space_group_name_H-M   'P 1'
#
loop_
_entity.id
_entity.type
_entity.pdbx_description
1 polymer ?
#
loop_
_entity_poly.entity_id
_entity_poly.type
_entity_poly.pdbx_seq_one_letter_code
_entity_poly.pdbx_strand_id
1 'polypeptide(L)'
;REVINQLPEDPKMRNRLFETIDRIEFNSTREEILRTISKRNDLSKVDIINIIKATDGIDVDVEKTSILLGVKPLIHKNDTESIFVFNTYAKKIELEYEFNKIVDK
;
A
#
# COMPACT_ATOMS: atom_id res chain seq x y z
N ARG A 1 13.47 -5.85 15.60
CA ARG A 1 12.66 -6.17 14.40
C ARG A 1 13.22 -5.34 13.25
N GLU A 2 14.32 -5.79 12.65
CA GLU A 2 15.22 -4.93 11.83
C GLU A 2 15.37 -5.39 10.37
N VAL A 3 14.42 -6.15 9.82
CA VAL A 3 14.65 -6.89 8.56
C VAL A 3 13.90 -6.32 7.34
N ILE A 4 13.23 -5.17 7.43
CA ILE A 4 12.58 -4.56 6.23
C ILE A 4 12.98 -3.10 6.07
N ASN A 5 14.29 -2.85 6.00
CA ASN A 5 14.82 -1.53 5.64
C ASN A 5 15.33 -1.46 4.19
N GLN A 6 15.15 -2.52 3.39
CA GLN A 6 15.65 -2.57 2.02
C GLN A 6 14.50 -2.95 1.06
N LEU A 7 14.01 -1.96 0.33
CA LEU A 7 13.43 -2.25 -0.99
C LEU A 7 14.60 -2.56 -1.93
N PRO A 8 14.60 -3.70 -2.65
CA PRO A 8 15.65 -4.01 -3.60
C PRO A 8 15.81 -2.86 -4.61
N GLU A 9 17.01 -2.45 -5.01
CA GLU A 9 17.15 -1.40 -6.02
C GLU A 9 16.73 -1.87 -7.43
N ASP A 10 16.95 -3.16 -7.72
CA ASP A 10 16.56 -3.78 -8.98
C ASP A 10 15.02 -3.87 -9.09
N PRO A 11 14.39 -3.23 -10.11
CA PRO A 11 12.95 -3.31 -10.33
C PRO A 11 12.41 -4.75 -10.43
N LYS A 12 13.19 -5.70 -10.95
CA LYS A 12 12.77 -7.12 -11.01
C LYS A 12 12.67 -7.72 -9.61
N MET A 13 13.62 -7.40 -8.74
CA MET A 13 13.59 -7.85 -7.34
C MET A 13 12.46 -7.15 -6.57
N ARG A 14 12.16 -5.88 -6.85
CA ARG A 14 11.00 -5.18 -6.26
C ARG A 14 9.68 -5.86 -6.64
N ASN A 15 9.48 -6.17 -7.92
CA ASN A 15 8.26 -6.88 -8.35
C ASN A 15 8.14 -8.24 -7.66
N ARG A 16 9.24 -9.00 -7.59
CA ARG A 16 9.27 -10.29 -6.90
C ARG A 16 9.00 -10.17 -5.40
N LEU A 17 9.42 -9.07 -4.76
CA LEU A 17 9.07 -8.77 -3.38
C LEU A 17 7.54 -8.62 -3.22
N PHE A 18 6.89 -7.81 -4.05
CA PHE A 18 5.43 -7.65 -3.98
C PHE A 18 4.67 -8.95 -4.30
N GLU A 19 5.14 -9.73 -5.27
CA GLU A 19 4.61 -11.10 -5.53
C GLU A 19 4.78 -12.03 -4.32
N THR A 20 5.86 -11.86 -3.55
CA THR A 20 6.10 -12.65 -2.34
C THR A 20 5.19 -12.20 -1.21
N ILE A 21 5.00 -10.88 -1.02
CA ILE A 21 4.06 -10.32 -0.05
C ILE A 21 2.64 -10.84 -0.32
N ASP A 22 2.24 -10.88 -1.58
CA ASP A 22 0.93 -11.40 -2.00
C ASP A 22 0.74 -12.90 -1.68
N ARG A 23 1.80 -13.65 -1.38
CA ARG A 23 1.71 -15.07 -0.98
C ARG A 23 1.73 -15.30 0.55
N ILE A 24 1.92 -14.24 1.34
CA ILE A 24 1.98 -14.36 2.81
C ILE A 24 0.58 -14.62 3.37
N GLU A 25 0.35 -15.78 3.96
CA GLU A 25 -0.97 -16.18 4.46
C GLU A 25 -1.55 -15.25 5.55
N PHE A 26 -0.70 -14.66 6.39
CA PHE A 26 -1.15 -13.84 7.51
C PHE A 26 -1.31 -12.36 7.13
N ASN A 27 -2.56 -11.86 7.17
CA ASN A 27 -2.90 -10.46 6.88
C ASN A 27 -2.10 -9.47 7.73
N SER A 28 -1.94 -9.72 9.03
CA SER A 28 -1.16 -8.86 9.93
C SER A 28 0.32 -8.75 9.55
N THR A 29 0.88 -9.81 8.95
CA THR A 29 2.26 -9.79 8.44
C THR A 29 2.33 -8.99 7.14
N ARG A 30 1.38 -9.18 6.22
CA ARG A 30 1.26 -8.33 5.01
C ARG A 30 1.15 -6.85 5.40
N GLU A 31 0.29 -6.54 6.37
CA GLU A 31 0.08 -5.20 6.91
C GLU A 31 1.36 -4.59 7.47
N GLU A 32 2.06 -5.30 8.35
CA GLU A 32 3.29 -4.80 8.98
C GLU A 32 4.36 -4.49 7.93
N ILE A 33 4.50 -5.36 6.92
CA ILE A 33 5.44 -5.18 5.81
C ILE A 33 5.06 -3.96 4.98
N LEU A 34 3.83 -3.90 4.47
CA LEU A 34 3.38 -2.82 3.59
C LEU A 34 3.43 -1.47 4.31
N ARG A 35 2.95 -1.40 5.56
CA ARG A 35 3.04 -0.19 6.38
C ARG A 35 4.49 0.25 6.63
N THR A 36 5.42 -0.69 6.76
CA THR A 36 6.85 -0.37 6.91
C THR A 36 7.42 0.20 5.62
N ILE A 37 7.10 -0.41 4.48
CA ILE A 37 7.53 0.08 3.16
C ILE A 37 6.96 1.48 2.89
N SER A 38 5.69 1.73 3.20
CA SER A 38 5.02 3.03 3.01
C SER A 38 5.66 4.19 3.78
N LYS A 39 6.48 3.92 4.80
CA LYS A 39 7.18 4.96 5.58
C LYS A 39 8.47 5.44 4.94
N ARG A 40 8.89 4.84 3.82
CA ARG A 40 10.10 5.23 3.10
C ARG A 40 9.90 6.53 2.33
N ASN A 41 10.99 7.28 2.18
CA ASN A 41 11.06 8.56 1.47
C ASN A 41 11.56 8.44 0.02
N ASP A 42 11.97 7.25 -0.42
CA ASP A 42 12.55 6.97 -1.74
C ASP A 42 11.63 6.12 -2.63
N LEU A 43 10.33 6.11 -2.34
CA LEU A 43 9.34 5.36 -3.11
C LEU A 43 9.13 6.00 -4.49
N SER A 44 9.30 5.20 -5.53
CA SER A 44 8.91 5.58 -6.88
C SER A 44 7.39 5.48 -7.04
N LYS A 45 6.87 6.10 -8.11
CA LYS A 45 5.47 5.94 -8.53
C LYS A 45 5.05 4.46 -8.61
N VAL A 46 5.89 3.60 -9.18
CA VAL A 46 5.60 2.17 -9.34
C VAL A 46 5.50 1.48 -7.97
N ASP A 47 6.35 1.85 -7.02
CA ASP A 47 6.29 1.30 -5.66
C ASP A 47 5.00 1.69 -4.97
N ILE A 48 4.59 2.97 -5.08
CA ILE A 48 3.33 3.46 -4.52
C ILE A 48 2.14 2.67 -5.08
N ILE A 49 2.07 2.49 -6.40
CA ILE A 49 1.02 1.71 -7.06
C ILE A 49 1.02 0.26 -6.57
N ASN A 50 2.19 -0.37 -6.43
CA ASN A 50 2.29 -1.75 -5.97
C ASN A 50 1.85 -1.91 -4.51
N ILE A 51 2.19 -0.95 -3.63
CA ILE A 51 1.73 -0.94 -2.24
C ILE A 51 0.20 -0.83 -2.18
N ILE A 52 -0.39 0.10 -2.96
CA ILE A 52 -1.85 0.27 -3.02
C ILE A 52 -2.53 -1.01 -3.50
N LYS A 53 -2.01 -1.64 -4.56
CA LYS A 53 -2.58 -2.90 -5.08
C LYS A 53 -2.49 -4.04 -4.07
N ALA A 54 -1.39 -4.11 -3.32
CA ALA A 54 -1.19 -5.16 -2.33
C ALA A 54 -2.17 -5.10 -1.15
N THR A 55 -2.89 -4.00 -0.94
CA THR A 55 -3.95 -3.95 0.08
C THR A 55 -5.15 -4.83 -0.26
N ASP A 56 -5.31 -5.26 -1.52
CA ASP A 56 -6.40 -6.18 -1.91
C ASP A 56 -6.26 -7.56 -1.27
N GLY A 57 -5.02 -7.96 -0.97
CA GLY A 57 -4.72 -9.21 -0.28
C GLY A 57 -4.84 -9.12 1.24
N ILE A 58 -5.43 -8.06 1.79
CA ILE A 58 -5.68 -7.92 3.23
C ILE A 58 -7.19 -7.94 3.43
N ASP A 59 -7.71 -8.80 4.30
CA ASP A 59 -9.17 -8.90 4.48
C ASP A 59 -9.72 -7.83 5.45
N VAL A 60 -8.86 -7.26 6.31
CA VAL A 60 -9.26 -6.36 7.39
C VAL A 60 -9.22 -4.91 6.91
N ASP A 61 -10.38 -4.26 6.84
CA ASP A 61 -10.52 -2.89 6.35
C ASP A 61 -9.71 -1.84 7.15
N VAL A 62 -9.59 -2.01 8.46
CA VAL A 62 -8.76 -1.13 9.30
C VAL A 62 -7.28 -1.20 8.90
N GLU A 63 -6.81 -2.39 8.54
CA GLU A 63 -5.43 -2.63 8.09
C GLU A 63 -5.19 -2.03 6.68
N LYS A 64 -6.12 -2.27 5.74
CA LYS A 64 -6.11 -1.62 4.41
C LYS A 64 -6.03 -0.10 4.57
N THR A 65 -6.88 0.45 5.43
CA THR A 65 -6.98 1.89 5.67
C THR A 65 -5.70 2.47 6.23
N SER A 66 -5.06 1.80 7.19
CA SER A 66 -3.78 2.23 7.75
C SER A 66 -2.70 2.38 6.66
N ILE A 67 -2.62 1.43 5.73
CA ILE A 67 -1.66 1.45 4.63
C ILE A 67 -1.99 2.57 3.63
N LEU A 68 -3.26 2.68 3.23
CA LEU A 68 -3.71 3.71 2.26
C LEU A 68 -3.47 5.12 2.80
N LEU A 69 -3.75 5.38 4.09
CA LEU A 69 -3.43 6.64 4.73
C LEU A 69 -1.93 6.95 4.76
N GLY A 70 -1.08 5.92 4.88
CA GLY A 70 0.37 6.07 4.84
C GLY A 70 0.90 6.48 3.47
N VAL A 71 0.33 5.95 2.38
CA VAL A 71 0.80 6.24 1.02
C VAL A 71 0.15 7.46 0.39
N LYS A 72 -1.05 7.86 0.82
CA LYS A 72 -1.79 8.99 0.27
C LYS A 72 -0.96 10.29 0.19
N PRO A 73 -0.18 10.70 1.21
CA PRO A 73 0.64 11.92 1.14
C PRO A 73 1.80 11.83 0.14
N LEU A 74 2.15 10.63 -0.30
CA LEU A 74 3.25 10.38 -1.25
C LEU A 74 2.78 10.48 -2.71
N ILE A 75 1.47 10.45 -2.94
CA ILE A 75 0.90 10.55 -4.29
C ILE A 75 1.00 12.00 -4.76
N HIS A 76 1.75 12.21 -5.84
CA HIS A 76 1.84 13.54 -6.44
C HIS A 76 0.48 13.96 -7.00
N LYS A 77 0.05 15.21 -6.72
CA LYS A 77 -1.28 15.74 -7.09
C LYS A 77 -1.63 15.67 -8.59
N ASN A 78 -0.62 15.66 -9.46
CA ASN A 78 -0.81 15.57 -10.91
C ASN A 78 -0.64 14.13 -11.46
N ASP A 79 -0.36 13.14 -10.60
CA ASP A 79 -0.22 11.75 -11.00
C ASP A 79 -1.59 11.07 -11.06
N THR A 80 -2.28 11.29 -12.17
CA THR A 80 -3.65 10.80 -12.41
C THR A 80 -3.77 9.28 -12.31
N GLU A 81 -2.72 8.55 -12.67
CA GLU A 81 -2.69 7.08 -12.57
C GLU A 81 -2.67 6.63 -11.10
N SER A 82 -1.75 7.15 -10.30
CA SER A 82 -1.68 6.79 -8.87
C SER A 82 -2.94 7.20 -8.13
N ILE A 83 -3.51 8.37 -8.46
CA ILE A 83 -4.81 8.83 -7.92
C ILE A 83 -5.94 7.86 -8.31
N PHE A 84 -6.01 7.45 -9.58
CA PHE A 84 -7.02 6.51 -10.06
C PHE A 84 -6.91 5.15 -9.35
N VAL A 85 -5.69 4.62 -9.23
CA VAL A 85 -5.43 3.36 -8.54
C VAL A 85 -5.82 3.49 -7.07
N PHE A 86 -5.38 4.54 -6.38
CA PHE A 86 -5.74 4.81 -5.00
C PHE A 86 -7.26 4.81 -4.77
N ASN A 87 -8.00 5.58 -5.56
CA ASN A 87 -9.45 5.68 -5.44
C ASN A 87 -10.15 4.35 -5.74
N THR A 88 -9.63 3.57 -6.68
CA THR A 88 -10.15 2.23 -6.99
C THR A 88 -10.06 1.30 -5.78
N TYR A 89 -8.92 1.26 -5.10
CA TYR A 89 -8.72 0.38 -3.94
C TYR A 89 -9.34 0.92 -2.66
N ALA A 90 -9.40 2.25 -2.47
CA ALA A 90 -10.12 2.86 -1.36
C ALA A 90 -11.62 2.48 -1.38
N LYS A 91 -12.25 2.43 -2.56
CA LYS A 91 -13.65 2.02 -2.72
C LYS A 91 -13.93 0.55 -2.36
N LYS A 92 -12.90 -0.27 -2.17
CA LYS A 92 -13.06 -1.67 -1.73
C LYS A 92 -13.09 -1.83 -0.21
N ILE A 93 -13.01 -0.74 0.54
CA ILE A 93 -13.23 -0.75 1.99
C ILE A 93 -14.73 -0.73 2.23
N GLU A 94 -15.23 -1.77 2.89
CA GLU A 94 -16.65 -2.00 3.13
C GLU A 94 -17.14 -1.25 4.36
N LEU A 95 -16.29 -1.14 5.40
CA LEU A 95 -16.60 -0.35 6.58
C LEU A 95 -16.61 1.14 6.25
N GLU A 96 -17.82 1.71 6.17
CA GLU A 96 -18.05 3.12 5.83
C GLU A 96 -17.21 4.09 6.69
N TYR A 97 -17.09 3.81 8.00
CA TYR A 97 -16.26 4.61 8.90
C TYR A 97 -14.78 4.63 8.51
N GLU A 98 -14.23 3.49 8.06
CA GLU A 98 -12.84 3.38 7.60
C GLU A 98 -12.66 4.05 6.23
N PHE A 99 -13.60 3.84 5.31
CA PHE A 99 -13.62 4.51 4.01
C PHE A 99 -13.61 6.04 4.16
N ASN A 100 -14.44 6.57 5.06
CA ASN A 100 -14.56 7.99 5.36
C ASN A 100 -13.28 8.63 5.94
N LYS A 101 -12.33 7.84 6.46
CA LYS A 101 -11.02 8.38 6.87
C LYS A 101 -10.12 8.67 5.68
N ILE A 102 -10.32 7.94 4.58
CA ILE A 102 -9.45 7.97 3.41
C ILE A 102 -9.88 9.03 2.41
N VAL A 103 -11.18 9.12 2.16
CA VAL A 103 -11.73 10.17 1.31
C VAL A 103 -11.72 11.46 2.10
N ASP A 104 -10.93 12.45 1.66
CA ASP A 104 -11.04 13.79 2.26
C ASP A 104 -12.46 14.30 1.96
N LYS A 105 -13.04 15.02 2.93
CA LYS A 105 -14.27 15.81 2.69
C LYS A 105 -13.97 17.02 1.83
#